data_AF-A0A183I7E3-F1
#
_entry.id   AF-A0A183I7E3-F1
#
_cell.length_a   1.000
_cell.length_b   1.000
_cell.length_c   1.000
_cell.angle_alpha   90.00
_cell.angle_beta   90.00
_cell.angle_gamma   90.00
#
_symmetry.space_group_name_H-M   'P 1'
#
loop_
_entity.id
_entity.type
_entity.pdbx_description
1 polymer ?
#
loop_
_entity_poly.entity_id
_entity_poly.type
_entity_poly.pdbx_seq_one_letter_code
_entity_poly.pdbx_strand_id
1 'polypeptide(L)'
;DAGADAIAQKWFNWLGETFPSVVISYLNKPFNDVRISSLRLLLALFDHPWAIRIFYSSAGFLISILNRGTENNAEGKQYKYDVICKLIDSADSAISPEDMIRLKMYRREGAFYVERNPQVDMEND
;
A
#
# COMPACT_ATOMS: atom_id res chain seq x y z
N ASP A 1 -16.78 8.88 13.38
CA ASP A 1 -17.97 9.74 13.22
C ASP A 1 -18.46 9.59 11.80
N ALA A 2 -19.69 9.10 11.61
CA ALA A 2 -20.25 8.84 10.28
C ALA A 2 -20.44 10.13 9.46
N GLY A 3 -20.64 11.29 10.10
CA GLY A 3 -20.77 12.57 9.41
C GLY A 3 -19.44 13.04 8.81
N ALA A 4 -18.36 12.92 9.58
CA ALA A 4 -17.01 13.24 9.11
C ALA A 4 -16.57 12.31 7.95
N ASP A 5 -16.90 11.02 8.03
CA ASP A 5 -16.57 10.04 6.98
C ASP A 5 -17.24 10.38 5.64
N ALA A 6 -18.51 10.76 5.66
CA ALA A 6 -19.25 11.16 4.46
C ALA A 6 -18.70 12.45 3.83
N ILE A 7 -18.29 13.42 4.64
CA ILE A 7 -17.65 14.66 4.15
C ILE A 7 -16.31 14.36 3.51
N ALA A 8 -15.47 13.53 4.16
CA ALA A 8 -14.18 13.12 3.63
C ALA A 8 -14.33 12.41 2.28
N GLN A 9 -15.29 11.48 2.16
CA GLN A 9 -15.58 10.80 0.90
C GLN A 9 -16.02 11.79 -0.19
N LYS A 10 -16.87 12.77 0.15
CA LYS A 10 -17.31 13.80 -0.81
C LYS A 10 -16.15 14.65 -1.32
N TRP A 11 -15.27 15.09 -0.43
CA TRP A 11 -14.07 15.87 -0.82
C TRP A 11 -13.12 15.04 -1.66
N PHE A 12 -12.93 13.76 -1.31
CA PHE A 12 -12.12 12.84 -2.12
C PHE A 12 -12.68 12.70 -3.53
N ASN A 13 -14.00 12.53 -3.68
CA ASN A 13 -14.64 12.42 -5.00
C ASN A 13 -14.46 13.68 -5.86
N TRP A 14 -14.32 14.87 -5.26
CA TRP A 14 -14.02 16.10 -5.99
C TRP A 14 -12.60 16.15 -6.57
N LEU A 15 -11.68 15.31 -6.10
CA LEU A 15 -10.35 15.17 -6.71
C LEU A 15 -10.39 14.47 -8.08
N GLY A 16 -11.53 13.85 -8.42
CA GLY A 16 -11.80 13.25 -9.71
C GLY A 16 -11.63 11.72 -9.72
N GLU A 17 -12.34 11.07 -10.65
CA GLU A 17 -12.38 9.60 -10.78
C GLU A 17 -11.00 8.98 -11.05
N THR A 18 -10.08 9.73 -11.66
CA THR A 18 -8.73 9.27 -11.98
C THR A 18 -7.76 9.36 -10.80
N PHE A 19 -8.15 10.03 -9.70
CA PHE A 19 -7.27 10.30 -8.57
C PHE A 19 -6.69 9.03 -7.91
N PRO A 20 -7.45 7.95 -7.66
CA PRO A 20 -6.88 6.70 -7.15
C PRO A 20 -5.74 6.16 -8.03
N SER A 21 -5.93 6.16 -9.35
CA SER A 21 -4.93 5.72 -10.32
C SER A 21 -3.68 6.61 -10.31
N VAL A 22 -3.84 7.92 -10.10
CA VAL A 22 -2.71 8.85 -9.94
C VAL A 22 -1.89 8.47 -8.71
N VAL A 23 -2.54 8.28 -7.55
CA VAL A 23 -1.87 7.88 -6.31
C VAL A 23 -1.16 6.54 -6.47
N ILE A 24 -1.78 5.55 -7.12
CA ILE A 24 -1.16 4.25 -7.39
C ILE A 24 0.08 4.41 -8.29
N SER A 25 0.00 5.25 -9.33
CA SER A 25 1.14 5.53 -10.21
C SER A 25 2.31 6.15 -9.44
N TYR A 26 2.02 6.93 -8.40
CA TYR A 26 3.02 7.58 -7.56
C TYR A 26 3.79 6.61 -6.67
N LEU A 27 3.20 5.48 -6.28
CA LEU A 27 3.88 4.43 -5.50
C LEU A 27 5.09 3.81 -6.21
N ASN A 28 5.24 4.00 -7.52
CA ASN A 28 6.33 3.43 -8.32
C ASN A 28 7.23 4.50 -8.97
N LYS A 29 7.06 5.79 -8.63
CA LYS A 29 7.88 6.86 -9.22
C LYS A 29 9.31 6.84 -8.66
N PRO A 30 10.32 7.28 -9.44
CA PRO A 30 11.72 7.34 -9.00
C PRO A 30 12.00 8.49 -8.01
N PHE A 31 10.98 9.03 -7.34
CA PHE A 31 11.07 10.16 -6.42
C PHE A 31 10.61 9.73 -5.02
N ASN A 32 11.51 9.74 -4.05
CA ASN A 32 11.27 9.22 -2.70
C ASN A 32 10.15 9.99 -1.97
N ASP A 33 10.20 11.31 -2.05
CA ASP A 33 9.22 12.23 -1.47
C ASP A 33 7.80 11.97 -1.99
N VAL A 34 7.64 11.74 -3.29
CA VAL A 34 6.36 11.42 -3.93
C VAL A 34 5.84 10.06 -3.48
N ARG A 35 6.69 9.02 -3.46
CA ARG A 35 6.29 7.68 -2.99
C ARG A 35 5.88 7.70 -1.52
N ILE A 36 6.70 8.28 -0.65
CA ILE A 36 6.47 8.35 0.79
C ILE A 36 5.21 9.15 1.10
N SER A 37 5.02 10.31 0.44
CA SER A 37 3.80 11.11 0.61
C SER A 37 2.55 10.35 0.18
N SER A 38 2.64 9.55 -0.88
CA SER A 38 1.55 8.71 -1.36
C SER A 38 1.21 7.59 -0.37
N LEU A 39 2.23 6.95 0.23
CA LEU A 39 2.02 5.96 1.31
C LEU A 39 1.38 6.58 2.55
N ARG A 40 1.81 7.78 2.95
CA ARG A 40 1.21 8.53 4.07
C ARG A 40 -0.24 8.91 3.79
N LEU A 41 -0.55 9.29 2.55
CA LEU A 41 -1.92 9.54 2.12
C LEU A 41 -2.78 8.26 2.24
N LEU A 42 -2.28 7.12 1.76
CA LEU A 42 -2.98 5.83 1.92
C LEU A 42 -3.21 5.47 3.39
N LEU A 43 -2.23 5.71 4.27
CA LEU A 43 -2.40 5.49 5.70
C LEU A 43 -3.54 6.32 6.29
N ALA A 44 -3.65 7.60 5.92
CA ALA A 44 -4.75 8.44 6.37
C ALA A 44 -6.10 7.99 5.77
N LEU A 45 -6.11 7.63 4.49
CA LEU A 45 -7.32 7.21 3.78
C LEU A 45 -7.84 5.85 4.28
N PHE A 46 -6.98 4.91 4.64
CA PHE A 46 -7.39 3.57 5.07
C PHE A 46 -7.93 3.49 6.50
N ASP A 47 -8.10 4.64 7.18
CA ASP A 47 -9.03 4.74 8.31
C ASP A 47 -10.51 4.70 7.86
N HIS A 48 -10.74 4.80 6.56
CA HIS A 48 -12.05 4.87 5.95
C HIS A 48 -12.32 3.65 5.05
N PRO A 49 -13.34 2.81 5.36
CA PRO A 49 -13.64 1.60 4.58
C PRO A 49 -13.93 1.87 3.09
N TRP A 50 -14.57 3.01 2.77
CA TRP A 50 -14.82 3.38 1.38
C TRP A 50 -13.51 3.58 0.59
N ALA A 51 -12.46 4.11 1.22
CA ALA A 51 -11.19 4.34 0.55
C ALA A 51 -10.47 3.01 0.28
N ILE A 52 -10.49 2.08 1.26
CA ILE A 52 -9.95 0.74 1.07
C ILE A 52 -10.59 0.10 -0.16
N ARG A 53 -11.92 0.11 -0.28
CA ARG A 53 -12.65 -0.47 -1.42
C ARG A 53 -12.29 0.17 -2.76
N ILE A 54 -12.15 1.49 -2.79
CA ILE A 54 -11.75 2.22 -4.02
C ILE A 54 -10.34 1.79 -4.45
N PHE A 55 -9.37 1.85 -3.55
CA PHE A 55 -7.98 1.52 -3.89
C PHE A 55 -7.79 0.04 -4.19
N TYR A 56 -8.43 -0.84 -3.42
CA TYR A 56 -8.31 -2.28 -3.59
C TYR A 56 -8.90 -2.76 -4.92
N SER A 57 -9.98 -2.13 -5.39
CA SER A 57 -10.57 -2.41 -6.71
C SER A 57 -9.83 -1.72 -7.87
N SER A 58 -8.90 -0.80 -7.58
CA SER A 58 -8.15 -0.08 -8.59
C SER A 58 -7.02 -0.94 -9.16
N ALA A 59 -6.93 -0.99 -10.50
CA ALA A 59 -5.93 -1.77 -11.21
C ALA A 59 -4.49 -1.44 -10.76
N GLY A 60 -3.70 -2.47 -10.51
CA GLY A 60 -2.28 -2.33 -10.15
C GLY A 60 -2.00 -1.92 -8.70
N PHE A 61 -3.03 -1.64 -7.88
CA PHE A 61 -2.82 -1.29 -6.47
C PHE A 61 -2.11 -2.41 -5.69
N LEU A 62 -2.67 -3.62 -5.71
CA LEU A 62 -2.12 -4.74 -4.96
C LEU A 62 -0.69 -5.09 -5.41
N ILE A 63 -0.44 -5.06 -6.72
CA ILE A 63 0.89 -5.28 -7.31
C ILE A 63 1.87 -4.23 -6.80
N SER A 64 1.47 -2.95 -6.78
CA SER A 64 2.33 -1.84 -6.36
C SER A 64 2.67 -1.90 -4.86
N ILE A 65 1.68 -2.23 -4.01
CA ILE A 65 1.88 -2.25 -2.56
C ILE A 65 2.68 -3.48 -2.10
N LEU A 66 2.54 -4.63 -2.77
CA LEU A 66 3.31 -5.84 -2.46
C LEU A 66 4.75 -5.79 -3.02
N ASN A 67 5.05 -4.92 -3.99
CA ASN A 67 6.39 -4.80 -4.55
C ASN A 67 7.38 -4.21 -3.52
N ARG A 68 8.27 -5.06 -2.98
CA ARG A 68 9.32 -4.67 -2.02
C ARG A 68 10.46 -3.87 -2.66
N GLY A 69 10.65 -3.98 -3.97
CA GLY A 69 11.75 -3.34 -4.69
C GLY A 69 11.60 -1.84 -4.93
N THR A 70 10.45 -1.23 -4.61
CA THR A 70 10.25 0.21 -4.84
C THR A 70 10.87 1.08 -3.75
N GLU A 71 10.92 0.58 -2.50
CA GLU A 71 11.39 1.37 -1.37
C GLU A 71 12.82 1.02 -0.99
N ASN A 72 13.72 1.99 -1.22
CA ASN A 72 15.16 1.82 -1.02
C ASN A 72 15.68 2.49 0.25
N ASN A 73 14.82 3.17 1.02
CA ASN A 73 15.16 3.81 2.27
C ASN A 73 14.28 3.28 3.42
N ALA A 74 14.73 3.49 4.66
CA ALA A 74 14.05 2.92 5.83
C ALA A 74 12.63 3.47 6.02
N GLU A 75 12.43 4.76 5.78
CA GLU A 75 11.16 5.44 5.95
C GLU A 75 10.09 4.89 4.99
N GLY A 76 10.40 4.80 3.70
CA GLY A 76 9.50 4.24 2.68
C GLY A 76 9.16 2.78 2.97
N LYS A 77 10.16 1.97 3.35
CA LYS A 77 9.95 0.57 3.75
C LYS A 77 8.98 0.46 4.93
N GLN A 78 9.17 1.29 5.96
CA GLN A 78 8.31 1.32 7.13
C GLN A 78 6.88 1.75 6.76
N TYR A 79 6.71 2.85 6.04
CA TYR A 79 5.37 3.31 5.67
C TYR A 79 4.63 2.33 4.77
N LYS A 80 5.32 1.65 3.83
CA LYS A 80 4.71 0.60 3.02
C LYS A 80 4.25 -0.56 3.88
N TYR A 81 5.08 -1.01 4.81
CA TYR A 81 4.72 -2.03 5.78
C TYR A 81 3.52 -1.62 6.65
N ASP A 82 3.45 -0.37 7.08
CA ASP A 82 2.33 0.14 7.88
C ASP A 82 1.03 0.14 7.08
N VAL A 83 1.06 0.49 5.77
CA VAL A 83 -0.11 0.38 4.89
C VAL A 83 -0.59 -1.06 4.79
N ILE A 84 0.34 -2.02 4.64
CA ILE A 84 0.01 -3.46 4.60
C ILE A 84 -0.64 -3.90 5.92
N CYS A 85 -0.07 -3.50 7.07
CA CYS A 85 -0.66 -3.82 8.37
C CYS A 85 -2.07 -3.25 8.50
N LYS A 86 -2.25 -1.98 8.11
CA LYS A 86 -3.55 -1.32 8.15
C LYS A 86 -4.61 -2.01 7.29
N LEU A 87 -4.25 -2.47 6.10
CA LEU A 87 -5.13 -3.28 5.26
C LEU A 87 -5.53 -4.59 5.95
N ILE A 88 -4.58 -5.32 6.53
CA ILE A 88 -4.86 -6.58 7.24
C ILE A 88 -5.78 -6.34 8.44
N ASP A 89 -5.47 -5.31 9.23
CA ASP A 89 -6.17 -5.01 10.48
C ASP A 89 -7.56 -4.41 10.23
N SER A 90 -7.81 -3.83 9.05
CA SER A 90 -9.15 -3.39 8.63
C SER A 90 -10.16 -4.52 8.52
N ALA A 91 -9.68 -5.74 8.22
CA ALA A 91 -10.51 -6.90 7.90
C ALA A 91 -11.65 -6.61 6.88
N ASP A 92 -11.46 -5.63 5.97
CA ASP A 92 -12.50 -5.26 5.02
C ASP A 92 -12.74 -6.39 4.00
N SER A 93 -14.02 -6.67 3.73
CA SER A 93 -14.47 -7.75 2.86
C SER A 93 -14.05 -7.61 1.39
N ALA A 94 -13.57 -6.43 0.97
CA ALA A 94 -13.00 -6.25 -0.35
C ALA A 94 -11.69 -7.03 -0.56
N ILE A 95 -10.99 -7.38 0.53
CA ILE A 95 -9.74 -8.13 0.47
C ILE A 95 -10.07 -9.62 0.35
N SER A 96 -9.69 -10.23 -0.77
CA SER A 96 -9.91 -11.66 -0.99
C SER A 96 -9.13 -12.51 0.03
N PRO A 97 -9.58 -13.73 0.35
CA PRO A 97 -8.83 -14.63 1.22
C PRO A 97 -7.40 -14.92 0.71
N GLU A 98 -7.23 -15.05 -0.61
CA GLU A 98 -5.92 -15.30 -1.24
C GLU A 98 -4.96 -14.11 -1.06
N ASP A 99 -5.45 -12.89 -1.28
CA ASP A 99 -4.61 -11.72 -1.10
C ASP A 99 -4.34 -11.43 0.37
N MET A 100 -5.29 -11.72 1.26
CA MET A 100 -5.09 -11.65 2.71
C MET A 100 -3.93 -12.56 3.16
N ILE A 101 -3.76 -13.73 2.54
CA ILE A 101 -2.59 -14.59 2.79
C ILE A 101 -1.31 -13.88 2.37
N ARG A 102 -1.26 -13.30 1.17
CA ARG A 102 -0.09 -12.55 0.66
C ARG A 102 0.28 -11.36 1.56
N LEU A 103 -0.72 -10.57 1.98
CA LEU A 103 -0.53 -9.46 2.90
C LEU A 103 0.01 -9.95 4.25
N LYS A 104 -0.56 -11.03 4.82
CA LYS A 104 -0.07 -11.62 6.08
C LYS A 104 1.34 -12.17 5.96
N MET A 105 1.71 -12.76 4.83
CA MET A 105 3.11 -13.14 4.56
C MET A 105 4.03 -11.93 4.55
N TYR A 106 3.64 -10.86 3.84
CA TYR A 106 4.41 -9.61 3.82
C TYR A 106 4.61 -9.05 5.25
N ARG A 107 3.55 -9.03 6.07
CA ARG A 107 3.63 -8.59 7.47
C ARG A 107 4.55 -9.49 8.30
N ARG A 108 4.48 -10.81 8.13
CA ARG A 108 5.32 -11.77 8.86
C ARG A 108 6.81 -11.59 8.56
N GLU A 109 7.16 -11.32 7.30
CA GLU A 109 8.53 -11.07 6.86
C GLU A 109 9.10 -9.75 7.41
N GLY A 110 8.24 -8.76 7.62
CA GLY A 110 8.61 -7.45 8.17
C GLY A 110 8.95 -6.40 7.11
N ALA A 111 9.10 -5.16 7.57
CA ALA A 111 9.34 -3.99 6.70
C ALA A 111 10.67 -4.04 5.94
N PHE A 112 11.69 -4.65 6.55
CA PHE A 112 13.06 -4.63 6.05
C PHE A 112 13.49 -5.94 5.37
N TYR A 113 12.56 -6.89 5.19
CA TYR A 113 12.85 -8.12 4.48
C TYR A 113 13.29 -7.86 3.05
N VAL A 114 14.36 -8.53 2.64
CA VAL A 114 14.89 -8.55 1.29
C VAL A 114 14.88 -9.99 0.83
N GLU A 115 14.22 -10.25 -0.29
CA GLU A 115 14.22 -11.56 -0.92
C GLU A 115 15.65 -11.87 -1.39
N ARG A 116 16.24 -12.94 -0.84
CA ARG A 116 17.59 -13.35 -1.24
C ARG A 116 17.49 -14.08 -2.56
N ASN A 117 18.22 -13.60 -3.57
CA ASN A 117 18.33 -14.31 -4.82
C ASN A 117 19.36 -15.45 -4.66
N PRO A 118 18.98 -16.73 -4.79
CA PRO A 118 19.85 -17.87 -4.46
C PRO A 118 21.17 -17.90 -5.24
N GLN A 119 21.25 -17.21 -6.39
CA GLN A 119 22.43 -17.20 -7.25
C GLN A 119 23.61 -16.39 -6.69
N VAL A 120 23.37 -15.41 -5.81
CA VAL A 120 24.44 -14.53 -5.28
C VAL A 120 25.20 -15.19 -4.11
N ASP A 121 24.60 -16.19 -3.46
CA ASP A 121 25.24 -16.92 -2.36
C ASP A 121 26.25 -17.97 -2.87
N MET A 122 26.21 -18.39 -4.13
CA MET A 122 27.16 -19.38 -4.69
C MET A 122 28.48 -18.78 -5.21
N GLU A 123 28.61 -17.45 -5.33
CA GLU A 123 29.84 -16.78 -5.75
C GLU A 123 30.72 -16.32 -4.56
N ASN A 124 30.23 -16.45 -3.32
CA ASN A 124 30.95 -16.06 -2.11
C ASN A 124 31.47 -17.24 -1.27
N ASP A 125 31.41 -18.48 -1.79
CA ASP A 125 31.95 -19.70 -1.19
C ASP A 125 33.18 -20.23 -1.96
#